data_AF-A0A536HSN4-F1
#
_entry.id   AF-A0A536HSN4-F1
#
_cell.length_a   1.000
_cell.length_b   1.000
_cell.length_c   1.000
_cell.angle_alpha   90.00
_cell.angle_beta   90.00
_cell.angle_gamma   90.00
#
_symmetry.space_group_name_H-M   'P 1'
#
loop_
_entity.id
_entity.type
_entity.pdbx_description
1 polymer ?
#
loop_
_entity_poly.entity_id
_entity_poly.type
_entity_poly.pdbx_seq_one_letter_code
_entity_poly.pdbx_strand_id
1 'polypeptide(L)'
;MTVGELNETQRYFIDEHIEDYMDGLISRRELLRRVTLISGSAALAGAIVAACGTPAPGGAGGAATQSAAPPAAGTAFVPQAYATPPAAPVPDGVTVKESDPRIA
;
A
#
# COMPACT_ATOMS: atom_id res chain seq x y z
N MET A 1 -18.71 -25.60 8.93
CA MET A 1 -19.51 -24.53 8.33
C MET A 1 -18.67 -23.94 7.20
N THR A 2 -19.29 -23.78 6.05
CA THR A 2 -18.74 -23.70 4.68
C THR A 2 -17.60 -22.70 4.48
N VAL A 3 -16.73 -22.99 3.51
CA VAL A 3 -15.84 -21.99 2.88
C VAL A 3 -16.67 -20.72 2.68
N GLY A 4 -16.23 -19.61 3.27
CA GLY A 4 -16.99 -18.37 3.33
C GLY A 4 -17.61 -18.05 1.99
N GLU A 5 -18.94 -18.04 1.93
CA GLU A 5 -19.66 -17.57 0.76
C GLU A 5 -19.24 -16.13 0.51
N LEU A 6 -18.69 -15.86 -0.67
CA LEU A 6 -18.56 -14.48 -1.13
C LEU A 6 -19.94 -13.84 -1.06
N ASN A 7 -20.06 -12.67 -0.44
CA ASN A 7 -21.33 -11.94 -0.51
C ASN A 7 -21.55 -11.46 -1.96
N GLU A 8 -22.80 -11.21 -2.35
CA GLU A 8 -23.20 -10.72 -3.68
C GLU A 8 -22.36 -9.52 -4.13
N THR A 9 -22.12 -8.55 -3.24
CA THR A 9 -21.24 -7.41 -3.53
C THR A 9 -19.80 -7.82 -3.87
N GLN A 10 -19.25 -8.81 -3.16
CA GLN A 10 -17.88 -9.29 -3.42
C GLN A 10 -17.81 -10.04 -4.75
N ARG A 11 -18.82 -10.87 -5.05
CA ARG A 11 -18.92 -11.58 -6.34
C ARG A 11 -18.96 -10.58 -7.48
N TYR A 12 -19.82 -9.56 -7.38
CA TYR A 12 -19.94 -8.51 -8.39
C TYR A 12 -18.60 -7.80 -8.67
N PHE A 13 -17.89 -7.36 -7.63
CA PHE A 13 -16.58 -6.71 -7.83
C PHE A 13 -15.50 -7.66 -8.37
N ILE A 14 -15.56 -8.93 -7.99
CA ILE A 14 -14.62 -9.93 -8.51
C ILE A 14 -14.89 -10.17 -10.00
N ASP A 15 -16.15 -10.31 -10.41
CA ASP A 15 -16.53 -10.53 -11.80
C ASP A 15 -16.11 -9.34 -12.69
N GLU A 16 -16.32 -8.10 -12.24
CA GLU A 16 -15.85 -6.89 -12.94
C GLU A 16 -14.33 -6.93 -13.19
N HIS A 17 -13.54 -7.29 -12.17
CA HIS A 17 -12.09 -7.39 -12.34
C HIS A 17 -11.66 -8.57 -13.21
N ILE A 18 -12.45 -9.65 -13.26
CA ILE A 18 -12.20 -10.76 -14.18
C ILE A 18 -12.42 -10.28 -15.62
N GLU A 19 -13.47 -9.50 -15.89
CA GLU A 19 -13.70 -8.87 -17.20
C GLU A 19 -12.52 -7.94 -17.58
N ASP A 20 -12.08 -7.05 -16.69
CA ASP A 20 -10.89 -6.21 -16.89
C ASP A 20 -9.64 -7.06 -17.27
N TYR A 21 -9.48 -8.23 -16.66
CA TYR A 21 -8.37 -9.13 -16.94
C TYR A 21 -8.53 -9.86 -18.28
N MET A 22 -9.75 -10.26 -18.64
CA MET A 22 -10.06 -10.88 -19.93
C MET A 22 -9.87 -9.91 -21.09
N ASP A 23 -10.22 -8.63 -20.88
CA ASP A 23 -10.00 -7.54 -21.83
C ASP A 23 -8.55 -7.05 -21.87
N GLY A 24 -7.67 -7.61 -21.02
CA GLY A 24 -6.25 -7.25 -20.99
C GLY A 24 -5.95 -5.86 -20.40
N LEU A 25 -6.92 -5.25 -19.72
CA LEU A 25 -6.78 -3.95 -19.05
C LEU A 25 -5.91 -4.04 -17.79
N ILE A 26 -5.94 -5.19 -17.11
CA ILE A 26 -5.12 -5.45 -15.93
C ILE A 26 -4.28 -6.73 -16.07
N SER A 27 -3.12 -6.76 -15.41
CA SER A 27 -2.26 -7.94 -15.38
C SER A 27 -2.79 -9.02 -14.42
N ARG A 28 -2.41 -10.28 -14.63
CA ARG A 28 -2.73 -11.40 -13.71
C ARG A 28 -2.33 -11.13 -12.25
N ARG A 29 -1.22 -10.42 -12.03
CA ARG A 29 -0.75 -10.03 -10.68
C ARG A 29 -1.69 -9.02 -10.04
N GLU A 30 -2.24 -8.10 -10.84
CA GLU A 30 -3.17 -7.10 -10.36
C GLU A 30 -4.53 -7.73 -10.00
N LEU A 31 -5.03 -8.63 -10.85
CA LEU A 31 -6.22 -9.42 -10.53
C LEU A 31 -6.06 -10.18 -9.21
N LEU A 32 -4.93 -10.89 -9.03
CA LEU A 32 -4.63 -11.61 -7.78
C LEU A 32 -4.67 -10.68 -6.55
N ARG A 33 -4.08 -9.49 -6.65
CA ARG A 33 -4.08 -8.50 -5.55
C ARG A 33 -5.50 -8.06 -5.20
N ARG A 34 -6.27 -7.61 -6.20
CA ARG A 34 -7.64 -7.10 -6.00
C ARG A 34 -8.56 -8.17 -5.43
N VAL A 35 -8.56 -9.37 -5.99
CA VAL A 35 -9.40 -10.49 -5.49
C VAL A 35 -9.00 -10.92 -4.08
N THR A 36 -7.71 -10.87 -3.73
CA THR A 36 -7.25 -11.16 -2.36
C THR A 36 -7.78 -10.13 -1.36
N LEU A 37 -7.81 -8.84 -1.73
CA LEU A 37 -8.35 -7.77 -0.88
C LEU A 37 -9.86 -7.91 -0.68
N ILE A 38 -10.60 -8.23 -1.75
CA ILE A 38 -12.07 -8.35 -1.69
C ILE A 38 -12.49 -9.59 -0.91
N SER A 39 -11.87 -10.74 -1.20
CA SER A 39 -12.23 -12.03 -0.59
C SER A 39 -11.62 -12.25 0.80
N GLY A 40 -10.59 -11.49 1.17
CA GLY A 40 -9.82 -11.69 2.40
C GLY A 40 -9.02 -13.00 2.44
N SER A 41 -8.90 -13.73 1.31
CA SER A 41 -8.28 -15.05 1.25
C SER A 41 -7.42 -15.22 -0.01
N ALA A 42 -6.11 -15.33 0.19
CA ALA A 42 -5.16 -15.57 -0.90
C ALA A 42 -5.35 -16.94 -1.57
N ALA A 43 -5.79 -17.96 -0.82
CA ALA A 43 -6.06 -19.28 -1.37
C ALA A 43 -7.27 -19.27 -2.30
N LEU A 44 -8.36 -18.61 -1.89
CA LEU A 44 -9.56 -18.45 -2.72
C LEU A 44 -9.26 -17.61 -3.95
N ALA A 45 -8.55 -16.48 -3.78
CA ALA A 45 -8.12 -15.65 -4.90
C ALA A 45 -7.25 -16.43 -5.90
N GLY A 46 -6.33 -17.26 -5.41
CA GLY A 46 -5.51 -18.12 -6.27
C GLY A 46 -6.36 -19.11 -7.10
N ALA A 47 -7.39 -19.70 -6.50
CA ALA A 47 -8.30 -20.61 -7.21
C ALA A 47 -9.12 -19.89 -8.29
N ILE A 48 -9.67 -18.71 -7.97
CA ILE A 48 -10.43 -17.88 -8.92
C ILE A 48 -9.54 -17.47 -10.10
N VAL A 49 -8.35 -16.90 -9.83
CA VAL A 49 -7.43 -16.43 -10.87
C VAL A 49 -6.87 -17.58 -11.71
N ALA A 50 -6.74 -18.78 -11.16
CA ALA A 50 -6.36 -19.96 -11.92
C ALA A 50 -7.46 -20.42 -12.88
N ALA A 51 -8.74 -20.27 -12.51
CA ALA A 51 -9.87 -20.62 -13.35
C ALA A 51 -10.04 -19.71 -14.58
N CYS A 52 -9.57 -18.45 -14.49
CA CYS A 52 -9.67 -17.47 -15.58
C CYS A 52 -8.77 -17.77 -16.80
N GLY A 53 -7.76 -18.65 -16.68
CA GLY A 53 -6.83 -18.93 -17.78
C GLY A 53 -5.95 -17.73 -18.19
N THR A 54 -5.34 -17.81 -19.37
CA THR A 54 -4.59 -16.71 -19.99
C THR A 54 -5.49 -15.93 -20.95
N PRO A 55 -5.61 -14.59 -20.83
CA PRO A 55 -6.43 -13.79 -21.72
C PRO A 55 -5.89 -13.89 -23.16
N ALA A 56 -6.80 -13.80 -24.13
CA ALA A 56 -6.42 -13.71 -25.52
C ALA A 56 -5.57 -12.45 -25.74
N PRO A 57 -4.58 -12.45 -26.66
CA PRO A 57 -3.85 -11.24 -27.01
C PRO A 57 -4.78 -10.29 -27.77
N GLY A 58 -5.59 -9.53 -27.05
CA GLY A 58 -6.54 -8.57 -27.57
C GLY A 58 -6.47 -7.28 -26.76
N GLY A 59 -6.19 -6.18 -27.43
CA GLY A 59 -6.48 -4.82 -26.94
C GLY A 59 -5.80 -4.39 -25.66
N ALA A 60 -4.46 -4.43 -25.60
CA ALA A 60 -3.73 -3.63 -24.62
C ALA A 60 -4.07 -2.14 -24.79
N GLY A 61 -5.09 -1.66 -24.08
CA GLY A 61 -5.19 -0.25 -23.70
C GLY A 61 -3.92 0.07 -22.92
N GLY A 62 -3.00 0.78 -23.56
CA GLY A 62 -1.58 0.80 -23.22
C GLY A 62 -1.29 1.03 -21.74
N ALA A 63 -1.07 -0.04 -20.99
CA ALA A 63 -0.02 -0.01 -19.98
C ALA A 63 1.28 0.13 -20.77
N ALA A 64 1.85 1.33 -20.78
CA ALA A 64 3.14 1.58 -21.38
C ALA A 64 4.08 0.45 -20.96
N THR A 65 4.59 -0.30 -21.94
CA THR A 65 5.72 -1.19 -21.74
C THR A 65 6.86 -0.30 -21.29
N GLN A 66 6.98 -0.08 -19.98
CA GLN A 66 8.18 0.47 -19.39
C GLN A 66 9.24 -0.55 -19.75
N SER A 67 10.04 -0.21 -20.76
CA SER A 67 11.28 -0.93 -21.05
C SER A 67 11.97 -1.11 -19.71
N ALA A 68 12.16 -2.36 -19.29
CA ALA A 68 12.78 -2.65 -18.02
C ALA A 68 14.18 -2.07 -18.08
N ALA A 69 14.37 -0.89 -17.46
CA ALA A 69 15.69 -0.39 -17.17
C ALA A 69 16.42 -1.51 -16.39
N PRO A 70 17.71 -1.75 -16.67
CA PRO A 70 18.49 -2.66 -15.84
C PRO A 70 18.27 -2.28 -14.38
N PRO A 71 18.17 -3.24 -13.45
CA PRO A 71 17.97 -2.92 -12.04
C PRO A 71 19.08 -1.95 -11.64
N ALA A 72 18.69 -0.69 -11.38
CA ALA A 72 19.61 0.27 -10.84
C ALA A 72 20.14 -0.35 -9.54
N ALA A 73 21.46 -0.47 -9.43
CA ALA A 73 22.09 -0.89 -8.19
C ALA A 73 21.46 -0.06 -7.07
N GLY A 74 20.72 -0.72 -6.18
CA GLY A 74 19.90 -0.05 -5.21
C GLY A 74 20.77 0.95 -4.45
N THR A 75 20.37 2.22 -4.44
CA THR A 75 20.95 3.20 -3.52
C THR A 75 20.86 2.58 -2.15
N ALA A 76 22.02 2.31 -1.54
CA ALA A 76 22.09 1.82 -0.19
C ALA A 76 21.24 2.73 0.70
N PHE A 77 20.42 2.13 1.56
CA PHE A 77 19.63 2.87 2.52
C PHE A 77 20.60 3.66 3.40
N VAL A 78 20.74 4.96 3.15
CA VAL A 78 21.54 5.84 4.00
C VAL A 78 20.62 6.21 5.16
N PRO A 79 20.94 5.82 6.41
CA PRO A 79 20.13 6.23 7.55
C PRO A 79 20.07 7.75 7.60
N GLN A 80 18.89 8.31 7.36
CA GLN A 80 18.61 9.73 7.60
C GLN A 80 18.44 9.89 9.10
N ALA A 81 19.16 10.85 9.70
CA ALA A 81 18.93 11.22 11.08
C ALA A 81 17.48 11.74 11.21
N TYR A 82 16.65 11.00 11.93
CA TYR A 82 15.30 11.44 12.27
C TYR A 82 15.37 12.65 13.20
N ALA A 83 14.42 13.58 13.00
CA ALA A 83 14.05 14.74 13.82
C ALA A 83 15.05 15.24 14.88
N THR A 84 15.46 16.51 14.74
CA THR A 84 16.10 17.26 15.83
C THR A 84 15.20 17.23 17.06
N PRO A 85 15.71 16.81 18.24
CA PRO A 85 14.93 16.84 19.47
C PRO A 85 14.50 18.29 19.78
N PRO A 86 13.31 18.50 20.38
CA PRO A 86 12.88 19.83 20.78
C PRO A 86 13.90 20.45 21.74
N ALA A 87 14.06 21.78 21.67
CA ALA A 87 14.98 22.50 22.55
C ALA A 87 14.67 22.19 24.02
N ALA A 88 15.70 21.91 24.82
CA ALA A 88 15.54 21.75 26.25
C ALA A 88 14.98 23.05 26.85
N PRO A 89 14.04 22.97 27.81
CA PRO A 89 13.53 24.17 28.47
C PRO A 89 14.69 24.91 29.13
N VAL A 90 14.89 26.16 28.72
CA VAL A 90 15.83 27.07 29.38
C VAL A 90 15.04 27.81 30.44
N PRO A 91 15.41 27.75 31.72
CA PRO A 91 14.81 28.62 32.71
C PRO A 91 15.24 30.05 32.41
N ASP A 92 14.32 30.91 31.94
CA ASP A 92 14.55 32.33 31.62
C ASP A 92 14.84 33.21 32.85
N GLY A 93 15.35 32.60 33.93
CA GLY A 93 16.24 33.24 34.87
C GLY A 93 15.73 34.53 35.51
N VAL A 94 14.62 34.47 36.25
CA VAL A 94 14.47 35.30 37.44
C VAL A 94 14.05 34.41 38.60
N THR A 95 15.03 33.76 39.22
CA THR A 95 14.83 33.19 40.56
C THR A 95 14.87 34.34 41.54
N VAL A 96 13.69 34.79 41.96
CA VAL A 96 13.53 35.76 43.05
C VAL A 96 14.03 35.10 44.34
N LYS A 97 15.09 35.66 44.93
CA LYS A 97 15.60 35.21 46.23
C LYS A 97 14.77 35.85 47.34
N GLU A 98 14.59 35.14 48.45
CA GLU A 98 13.83 35.62 49.61
C GLU A 98 14.36 36.94 50.20
N SER A 99 15.62 37.29 49.91
CA SER A 99 16.26 38.54 50.34
C SER A 99 16.29 39.64 49.26
N ASP A 100 15.45 39.57 48.23
CA ASP A 100 15.44 40.58 47.15
C ASP A 100 14.85 41.91 47.65
N PRO A 101 15.61 43.03 47.55
CA PRO A 101 15.18 44.35 48.05
C PRO A 101 13.99 44.95 47.29
N ARG A 102 13.57 44.36 46.15
CA ARG A 102 12.36 44.77 45.43
C ARG A 102 11.06 44.25 46.04
N ILE A 103 11.16 43.35 47.03
CA ILE A 103 10.03 42.75 47.76
C ILE A 103 9.95 43.26 49.22
N ALA A 104 10.86 44.15 49.64
CA ALA A 104 10.87 44.77 50.97
C ALA A 104 10.00 46.03 51.03
#